data_AF-A0AA94JRI9-F1
#
_entry.id   AF-A0AA94JRI9-F1
#
_cell.length_a   1.000
_cell.length_b   1.000
_cell.length_c   1.000
_cell.angle_alpha   90.00
_cell.angle_beta   90.00
_cell.angle_gamma   90.00
#
_symmetry.space_group_name_H-M   'P 1'
#
loop_
_entity.id
_entity.type
_entity.pdbx_description
1 polymer ?
#
loop_
_entity_poly.entity_id
_entity_poly.type
_entity_poly.pdbx_seq_one_letter_code
_entity_poly.pdbx_strand_id
1 'polypeptide(L)'
;MEKFENSINQVKVTAFIDYKPAELKANKEWIIVYYSKNPTNKKLERQRVRVPILKNKNERLRHAKKIVLEINKKLVNGWSPYLEETGKNYKSFGQAILEFLKGIDKQVADSVLRPDTKNYFSLLINFQYFNWFTKIVLPFVANP
;
A
#
# COMPACT_ATOMS: atom_id res chain seq x y z
N MET A 1 -8.54 -17.42 -11.60
CA MET A 1 -7.59 -16.29 -11.54
C MET A 1 -8.32 -14.96 -11.37
N GLU A 2 -9.29 -14.64 -12.23
CA GLU A 2 -10.07 -13.38 -12.19
C GLU A 2 -10.84 -13.15 -10.87
N LYS A 3 -11.45 -14.21 -10.30
CA LYS A 3 -12.10 -14.14 -8.96
C LYS A 3 -11.13 -13.86 -7.81
N PHE A 4 -9.85 -14.22 -7.96
CA PHE A 4 -8.82 -14.01 -6.93
C PHE A 4 -8.28 -12.58 -6.99
N GLU A 5 -8.00 -12.06 -8.19
CA GLU A 5 -7.58 -10.67 -8.43
C GLU A 5 -8.62 -9.66 -7.91
N ASN A 6 -9.92 -9.94 -8.10
CA ASN A 6 -10.99 -9.08 -7.61
C ASN A 6 -11.11 -9.06 -6.07
N SER A 7 -10.71 -10.12 -5.36
CA SER A 7 -10.76 -10.16 -3.89
C SER A 7 -9.61 -9.38 -3.23
N ILE A 8 -8.48 -9.21 -3.94
CA ILE A 8 -7.32 -8.46 -3.46
C ILE A 8 -7.59 -6.95 -3.46
N ASN A 9 -8.48 -6.48 -4.36
CA ASN A 9 -8.68 -5.05 -4.61
C ASN A 9 -9.67 -4.34 -3.68
N GLN A 10 -10.40 -5.06 -2.82
CA GLN A 10 -11.29 -4.44 -1.83
C GLN A 10 -10.73 -4.58 -0.42
N VAL A 11 -9.66 -3.82 -0.14
CA VAL A 11 -9.18 -3.66 1.24
C VAL A 11 -10.21 -2.82 1.99
N LYS A 12 -10.98 -3.46 2.88
CA LYS A 12 -11.91 -2.74 3.77
C LYS A 12 -11.11 -2.03 4.86
N VAL A 13 -10.99 -0.71 4.74
CA VAL A 13 -10.28 0.13 5.69
C VAL A 13 -11.26 0.73 6.69
N THR A 14 -10.93 0.67 7.98
CA THR A 14 -11.78 1.25 9.03
C THR A 14 -11.14 2.48 9.64
N ALA A 15 -11.86 3.61 9.63
CA ALA A 15 -11.43 4.84 10.28
C ALA A 15 -11.20 4.59 11.79
N PHE A 16 -10.21 5.28 12.36
CA PHE A 16 -9.71 5.15 13.75
C PHE A 16 -9.08 3.81 14.13
N ILE A 17 -9.17 2.78 13.28
CA ILE A 17 -8.46 1.51 13.46
C ILE A 17 -7.22 1.47 12.57
N ASP A 18 -7.40 1.78 11.28
CA ASP A 18 -6.32 1.69 10.28
C ASP A 18 -5.74 3.07 9.94
N TYR A 19 -6.53 4.13 10.08
CA TYR A 19 -6.04 5.51 9.90
C TYR A 19 -6.87 6.50 10.72
N LYS A 20 -6.28 7.65 11.04
CA LYS A 20 -7.01 8.84 11.52
C LYS A 20 -7.06 9.86 10.39
N PRO A 21 -8.23 10.42 10.05
CA PRO A 21 -8.36 11.39 8.96
C PRO A 21 -7.45 12.60 9.17
N ALA A 22 -7.09 13.21 8.05
CA ALA A 22 -6.21 14.35 7.99
C ALA A 22 -6.92 15.63 8.48
N GLU A 23 -6.23 16.37 9.34
CA GLU A 23 -6.69 17.61 9.94
C GLU A 23 -5.66 18.72 9.67
N LEU A 24 -6.14 19.91 9.30
CA LEU A 24 -5.29 21.09 9.17
C LEU A 24 -5.02 21.71 10.54
N LYS A 25 -3.76 21.79 10.95
CA LYS A 25 -3.31 22.56 12.11
C LYS A 25 -2.65 23.84 11.63
N ALA A 26 -3.32 24.96 11.84
CA ALA A 26 -2.88 26.30 11.42
C ALA A 26 -2.40 27.14 12.63
N ASN A 27 -1.52 26.57 13.45
CA ASN A 27 -0.93 27.25 14.61
C ASN A 27 0.33 28.03 14.16
N LYS A 28 1.49 27.77 14.78
CA LYS A 28 2.77 28.40 14.40
C LYS A 28 3.20 28.07 12.97
N GLU A 29 2.93 26.85 12.52
CA GLU A 29 3.15 26.42 11.15
C GLU A 29 1.88 25.73 10.63
N TRP A 30 1.63 25.87 9.33
CA TRP A 30 0.49 25.22 8.69
C TRP A 30 0.89 23.81 8.28
N ILE A 31 0.42 22.84 9.06
CA ILE A 31 0.75 21.43 8.90
C ILE A 31 -0.53 20.64 8.84
N ILE A 32 -0.61 19.73 7.88
CA ILE A 32 -1.66 18.71 7.81
C ILE A 32 -1.15 17.50 8.58
N VAL A 33 -1.92 17.09 9.58
CA VAL A 33 -1.60 15.98 10.46
C VAL A 33 -2.61 14.88 10.23
N TYR A 34 -2.12 13.67 9.96
CA TYR A 34 -2.92 12.46 9.84
C TYR A 34 -2.19 11.31 10.51
N TYR A 35 -2.89 10.18 10.71
CA TYR A 35 -2.27 8.99 11.26
C TYR A 35 -2.53 7.82 10.33
N SER A 36 -1.51 7.00 10.12
CA SER A 36 -1.62 5.74 9.38
C SER A 36 -1.04 4.61 10.22
N LYS A 37 -1.61 3.42 10.07
CA LYS A 37 -1.13 2.22 10.72
C LYS A 37 0.16 1.76 10.07
N ASN A 38 1.23 1.66 10.87
CA ASN A 38 2.49 1.13 10.41
C ASN A 38 2.38 -0.41 10.28
N PRO A 39 2.75 -0.99 9.11
CA PRO A 39 2.64 -2.42 8.87
C PRO A 39 3.51 -3.27 9.79
N THR A 40 4.62 -2.73 10.29
CA THR A 40 5.61 -3.44 11.11
C THR A 40 5.19 -3.54 12.57
N ASN A 41 4.78 -2.41 13.18
CA ASN A 41 4.46 -2.35 14.62
C ASN A 41 2.95 -2.34 14.92
N LYS A 42 2.10 -2.27 13.88
CA LYS A 42 0.63 -2.21 13.96
C LYS A 42 0.07 -1.02 14.75
N LYS A 43 0.88 0.00 15.03
CA LYS A 43 0.47 1.22 15.74
C LYS A 43 0.16 2.33 14.75
N LEU A 44 -0.74 3.25 15.15
CA LEU A 44 -1.02 4.47 14.41
C LEU A 44 0.10 5.48 14.63
N GLU A 45 0.84 5.77 13.57
CA GLU A 45 1.94 6.72 13.61
C GLU A 45 1.53 8.05 12.97
N ARG A 46 2.03 9.13 13.56
CA ARG A 46 1.68 10.49 13.15
C ARG A 46 2.50 10.92 11.96
N GLN A 47 1.81 11.30 10.90
CA GLN A 47 2.39 11.80 9.67
C GLN A 47 2.07 13.28 9.51
N ARG A 48 3.03 14.02 8.94
CA ARG A 48 3.00 15.48 8.86
C ARG A 48 3.34 15.93 7.44
N VAL A 49 2.46 16.71 6.85
CA VAL A 49 2.69 17.35 5.55
C VAL A 49 2.64 18.86 5.73
N ARG A 50 3.70 19.55 5.33
CA ARG A 50 3.77 21.01 5.41
C ARG A 50 2.94 21.62 4.29
N VAL A 51 2.07 22.57 4.60
CA VAL A 51 1.36 23.34 3.59
C VAL A 51 2.31 24.40 3.02
N PRO A 52 2.52 24.46 1.69
CA PRO A 52 3.32 25.50 1.06
C PRO A 52 2.92 26.91 1.51
N ILE A 53 3.90 27.80 1.60
CA ILE A 53 3.66 29.21 1.93
C ILE A 53 3.16 29.90 0.66
N LEU A 54 1.93 30.43 0.71
CA LEU A 54 1.36 31.25 -0.36
C LEU A 54 1.25 32.70 0.12
N LYS A 55 1.26 33.65 -0.82
CA LYS A 55 1.16 35.09 -0.53
C LYS A 55 -0.16 35.44 0.16
N ASN A 56 -1.26 34.85 -0.28
CA ASN A 56 -2.58 35.11 0.28
C ASN A 56 -3.01 34.00 1.26
N LYS A 57 -3.41 34.40 2.49
CA LYS A 57 -3.88 33.48 3.54
C LYS A 57 -5.13 32.69 3.11
N ASN A 58 -6.05 33.32 2.36
CA ASN A 58 -7.28 32.68 1.91
C ASN A 58 -7.00 31.61 0.84
N GLU A 59 -6.09 31.88 -0.08
CA GLU A 59 -5.64 30.90 -1.07
C GLU A 59 -4.91 29.75 -0.40
N ARG A 60 -4.07 30.04 0.59
CA ARG A 60 -3.39 29.02 1.41
C ARG A 60 -4.39 28.12 2.11
N LEU A 61 -5.48 28.68 2.64
CA LEU A 61 -6.57 27.91 3.27
C LEU A 61 -7.29 27.02 2.27
N ARG A 62 -7.62 27.54 1.07
CA ARG A 62 -8.24 26.75 0.01
C ARG A 62 -7.33 25.60 -0.43
N HIS A 63 -6.04 25.87 -0.59
CA HIS A 63 -5.05 24.86 -0.95
C HIS A 63 -4.89 23.79 0.13
N ALA A 64 -4.78 24.19 1.40
CA ALA A 64 -4.71 23.27 2.53
C ALA A 64 -5.93 22.33 2.60
N LYS A 65 -7.14 22.86 2.40
CA LYS A 65 -8.38 22.07 2.34
C LYS A 65 -8.37 21.05 1.20
N LYS A 66 -7.83 21.41 0.03
CA LYS A 66 -7.67 20.48 -1.11
C LYS A 66 -6.75 19.32 -0.74
N ILE A 67 -5.58 19.61 -0.17
CA ILE A 67 -4.63 18.57 0.26
C ILE A 67 -5.27 17.64 1.30
N VAL A 68 -5.99 18.18 2.28
CA VAL A 68 -6.72 17.37 3.28
C VAL A 68 -7.72 16.42 2.61
N LEU A 69 -8.49 16.93 1.66
CA LEU A 69 -9.48 16.13 0.93
C LEU A 69 -8.80 15.01 0.13
N GLU A 70 -7.70 15.30 -0.55
CA GLU A 70 -6.95 14.31 -1.33
C GLU A 70 -6.36 13.22 -0.45
N ILE A 71 -5.73 13.59 0.68
CA ILE A 71 -5.19 12.63 1.64
C ILE A 71 -6.30 11.75 2.20
N ASN A 72 -7.44 12.33 2.59
CA ASN A 72 -8.57 11.55 3.11
C ASN A 72 -9.14 10.58 2.08
N LYS A 73 -9.27 10.99 0.81
CA LYS A 73 -9.68 10.08 -0.27
C LYS A 73 -8.70 8.91 -0.42
N LYS A 74 -7.40 9.19 -0.38
CA LYS A 74 -6.36 8.15 -0.42
C LYS A 74 -6.50 7.19 0.77
N LEU A 75 -6.59 7.71 1.99
CA LEU A 75 -6.70 6.89 3.22
C LEU A 75 -7.95 5.99 3.21
N VAL A 76 -9.09 6.52 2.77
CA VAL A 76 -10.33 5.73 2.60
C VAL A 76 -10.14 4.58 1.62
N ASN A 77 -9.37 4.81 0.55
CA ASN A 77 -9.06 3.81 -0.46
C ASN A 77 -7.95 2.81 -0.05
N GLY A 78 -7.48 2.86 1.21
CA GLY A 78 -6.47 1.92 1.71
C GLY A 78 -5.03 2.32 1.43
N TRP A 79 -4.82 3.57 1.04
CA TRP A 79 -3.48 4.13 0.95
C TRP A 79 -2.85 4.31 2.33
N SER A 80 -1.54 4.09 2.39
CA SER A 80 -0.72 4.34 3.57
C SER A 80 0.62 4.91 3.11
N PRO A 81 1.20 5.91 3.81
CA PRO A 81 2.48 6.53 3.41
C PRO A 81 3.63 5.53 3.39
N TYR A 82 3.56 4.45 4.19
CA TYR A 82 4.56 3.38 4.17
C TYR A 82 4.59 2.59 2.85
N LEU A 83 3.55 2.67 2.02
CA LEU A 83 3.52 2.01 0.72
C LEU A 83 4.29 2.80 -0.35
N GLU A 84 4.43 4.12 -0.20
CA GLU A 84 5.06 5.01 -1.18
C GLU A 84 6.49 5.44 -0.77
N GLU A 85 6.99 5.07 0.42
CA GLU A 85 8.36 5.38 0.82
C GLU A 85 9.37 4.74 -0.15
N THR A 86 9.95 5.59 -1.01
CA THR A 86 10.90 5.24 -2.07
C THR A 86 12.01 4.34 -1.53
N GLY A 87 12.04 3.09 -2.00
CA GLY A 87 13.03 2.07 -1.63
C GLY A 87 12.43 0.85 -0.91
N LYS A 88 11.26 0.96 -0.29
CA LYS A 88 10.59 -0.15 0.42
C LYS A 88 9.12 -0.26 0.03
N ASN A 89 8.85 -0.49 -1.26
CA ASN A 89 7.50 -0.80 -1.70
C ASN A 89 7.08 -2.15 -1.12
N TYR A 90 6.34 -2.14 -0.01
CA TYR A 90 5.80 -3.35 0.58
C TYR A 90 4.75 -3.95 -0.35
N LYS A 91 5.09 -5.06 -1.00
CA LYS A 91 4.12 -5.90 -1.69
C LYS A 91 3.67 -6.99 -0.73
N SER A 92 2.39 -7.31 -0.75
CA SER A 92 1.95 -8.54 -0.08
C SER A 92 2.64 -9.74 -0.74
N PHE A 93 2.92 -10.78 0.03
CA PHE A 93 3.52 -12.00 -0.49
C PHE A 93 2.74 -12.57 -1.69
N GLY A 94 1.40 -12.46 -1.64
CA GLY A 94 0.54 -12.86 -2.74
C GLY A 94 0.69 -12.01 -4.01
N GLN A 95 0.79 -10.68 -3.87
CA GLN A 95 1.09 -9.82 -5.01
C GLN A 95 2.48 -10.10 -5.59
N ALA A 96 3.48 -10.37 -4.74
CA ALA A 96 4.82 -10.72 -5.19
C ALA A 96 4.84 -12.01 -6.01
N ILE A 97 4.14 -13.07 -5.55
CA ILE A 97 4.01 -14.32 -6.31
C ILE A 97 3.28 -14.08 -7.63
N LEU A 98 2.18 -13.31 -7.65
CA LEU A 98 1.43 -13.02 -8.87
C LEU A 98 2.29 -12.29 -9.92
N GLU A 99 3.03 -11.26 -9.51
CA GLU A 99 3.94 -10.54 -10.40
C GLU A 99 5.07 -11.44 -10.90
N PHE A 100 5.64 -12.27 -10.02
CA PHE A 100 6.67 -13.23 -10.39
C PHE A 100 6.15 -14.22 -11.45
N LEU A 101 4.97 -14.80 -11.25
CA LEU A 101 4.35 -15.72 -12.21
C LEU A 101 4.05 -15.03 -13.55
N LYS A 102 3.56 -13.78 -13.53
CA LYS A 102 3.39 -12.96 -14.75
C LYS A 102 4.72 -12.75 -15.48
N GLY A 103 5.81 -12.54 -14.75
CA GLY A 103 7.16 -12.44 -15.30
C GLY A 103 7.67 -13.74 -15.93
N ILE A 104 7.38 -14.89 -15.32
CA ILE A 104 7.68 -16.21 -15.87
C ILE A 104 6.87 -16.46 -17.14
N ASP A 105 5.58 -16.12 -17.15
CA ASP A 105 4.72 -16.26 -18.34
C ASP A 105 5.28 -15.47 -19.53
N LYS A 106 5.78 -14.27 -19.28
CA LYS A 106 6.43 -13.45 -20.31
C LYS A 106 7.71 -14.11 -20.83
N GLN A 107 8.58 -14.60 -19.94
CA GLN A 107 9.83 -15.26 -20.34
C GLN A 107 9.60 -16.57 -21.11
N VAL A 108 8.51 -17.30 -20.83
CA VAL A 108 8.11 -18.47 -21.61
C VAL A 108 7.59 -18.05 -22.99
N ALA A 109 6.81 -16.95 -23.08
CA ALA A 109 6.36 -16.40 -24.36
C ALA A 109 7.54 -15.94 -25.23
N ASP A 110 8.56 -15.34 -24.61
CA ASP A 110 9.80 -14.91 -25.27
C ASP A 110 10.76 -16.09 -25.58
N SER A 111 10.33 -17.34 -25.34
CA SER A 111 11.11 -18.58 -25.53
C SER A 111 12.45 -18.64 -24.78
N VAL A 112 12.62 -17.80 -23.75
CA VAL A 112 13.79 -17.79 -22.87
C VAL A 112 13.72 -18.95 -21.87
N LEU A 113 12.52 -19.25 -21.39
CA LEU A 113 12.25 -20.35 -20.46
C LEU A 113 11.43 -21.45 -21.12
N ARG A 114 11.74 -22.70 -20.76
CA ARG A 114 10.98 -23.87 -21.21
C ARG A 114 9.59 -23.87 -20.56
N PRO A 115 8.52 -24.23 -21.30
CA PRO A 115 7.17 -24.32 -20.73
C PRO A 115 7.07 -25.24 -19.51
N ASP A 116 7.83 -26.34 -19.48
CA ASP A 116 7.83 -27.29 -18.37
C ASP A 116 8.33 -26.68 -17.05
N THR A 117 9.27 -25.73 -17.13
CA THR A 117 9.84 -25.05 -15.96
C THR A 117 8.78 -24.22 -15.23
N LYS A 118 7.76 -23.71 -15.95
CA LYS A 118 6.63 -22.98 -15.36
C LYS A 118 5.85 -23.82 -14.35
N ASN A 119 5.73 -25.13 -14.58
CA ASN A 119 4.98 -26.02 -13.68
C ASN A 119 5.62 -26.11 -12.30
N TYR A 120 6.94 -26.03 -12.18
CA TYR A 120 7.63 -26.00 -10.89
C TYR A 120 7.29 -24.74 -10.08
N PHE A 121 7.19 -23.58 -10.73
CA PHE A 121 6.83 -22.33 -10.05
C PHE A 121 5.37 -22.29 -9.63
N SER A 122 4.50 -23.08 -10.27
CA SER A 122 3.09 -23.20 -9.85
C SER A 122 2.94 -23.79 -8.44
N LEU A 123 3.94 -24.51 -7.91
CA LEU A 123 3.96 -24.99 -6.53
C LEU A 123 3.97 -23.84 -5.50
N LEU A 124 4.44 -22.64 -5.87
CA LEU A 124 4.37 -21.45 -5.01
C LEU A 124 2.92 -21.04 -4.72
N ILE A 125 1.99 -21.34 -5.64
CA ILE A 125 0.56 -21.12 -5.45
C ILE A 125 0.04 -22.03 -4.34
N ASN A 126 0.45 -23.31 -4.34
CA ASN A 126 0.07 -24.27 -3.29
C ASN A 126 0.63 -23.88 -1.92
N PHE A 127 1.86 -23.37 -1.88
CA PHE A 127 2.44 -22.82 -0.65
C PHE A 127 1.63 -21.63 -0.11
N GLN A 128 1.15 -20.75 -0.99
CA GLN A 128 0.29 -19.64 -0.58
C GLN A 128 -1.08 -20.12 -0.08
N TYR A 129 -1.68 -21.12 -0.72
CA TYR A 129 -2.91 -21.75 -0.20
C TYR A 129 -2.68 -22.37 1.18
N PHE A 130 -1.59 -23.11 1.37
CA PHE A 130 -1.23 -23.72 2.65
C PHE A 130 -1.04 -22.67 3.75
N ASN A 131 -0.37 -21.56 3.44
CA ASN A 131 -0.19 -20.45 4.37
C ASN A 131 -1.53 -19.81 4.79
N TRP A 132 -2.47 -19.69 3.85
CA TRP A 132 -3.84 -19.21 4.12
C TRP A 132 -4.59 -20.15 5.08
N PHE A 133 -4.49 -21.47 4.90
CA PHE A 133 -5.13 -22.47 5.78
C PHE A 133 -4.53 -22.51 7.19
N THR A 134 -3.20 -22.38 7.31
CA THR A 134 -2.48 -22.50 8.58
C THR A 134 -2.43 -21.21 9.39
N LYS A 135 -2.85 -20.07 8.82
CA LYS A 135 -2.80 -18.73 9.42
C LYS A 135 -1.41 -18.34 9.94
N ILE A 136 -0.34 -18.83 9.31
CA ILE A 136 1.02 -18.42 9.68
C ILE A 136 1.23 -16.98 9.18
N VAL A 137 1.50 -16.06 10.10
CA VAL A 137 1.79 -14.67 9.73
C VAL A 137 3.24 -14.62 9.25
N LEU A 138 3.43 -14.57 7.92
CA LEU A 138 4.74 -14.27 7.35
C LEU A 138 5.07 -12.79 7.63
N PRO A 139 6.16 -12.47 8.33
CA PRO A 139 6.60 -11.10 8.49
C PRO A 139 6.96 -10.52 7.11
N PHE A 140 6.50 -9.30 6.83
CA PHE A 140 6.87 -8.59 5.60
C PHE A 140 8.40 -8.46 5.52
N VAL A 141 8.99 -8.98 4.44
CA VAL A 141 10.41 -8.79 4.14
C VAL A 141 10.54 -7.47 3.39
N ALA A 142 11.18 -6.48 4.02
CA ALA A 142 11.61 -5.28 3.31
C ALA A 142 12.82 -5.67 2.43
N ASN A 143 12.73 -5.46 1.12
CA ASN A 143 13.92 -5.53 0.28
C ASN A 143 14.85 -4.35 0.62
N PRO A 144 16.18 -4.57 0.74
CA PRO A 144 17.16 -3.50 0.91
C PRO A 144 17.27 -2.62 -0.33
#